data_AF-A0A7R9KIY1-F1
#
_entry.id   AF-A0A7R9KIY1-F1
#
_cell.length_a   1.000
_cell.length_b   1.000
_cell.length_c   1.000
_cell.angle_alpha   90.00
_cell.angle_beta   90.00
_cell.angle_gamma   90.00
#
_symmetry.space_group_name_H-M   'P 1'
#
loop_
_entity.id
_entity.type
_entity.pdbx_description
1 polymer ?
#
loop_
_entity_poly.entity_id
_entity_poly.type
_entity_poly.pdbx_seq_one_letter_code
_entity_poly.pdbx_strand_id
1 'polypeptide(L)'
;MLITIVILFAVCWLPIHIFNIIVWFFPPNINKSKTLYMTYVFSYFFSHFLSMSHSFINPFVYGFMSENFKLSLRRLLTRMRYKPRLTDTEMDKLEALETSHNTQELSRLNSLIKRN
;
A
#
# COMPACT_ATOMS: atom_id res chain seq x y z
N MET A 1 10.60 18.02 -11.84
CA MET A 1 10.57 16.63 -11.34
C MET A 1 11.91 16.25 -10.73
N LEU A 2 12.99 16.46 -11.47
CA LEU A 2 14.35 16.14 -11.03
C LEU A 2 14.78 16.88 -9.75
N ILE A 3 14.52 18.19 -9.68
CA ILE A 3 14.88 19.02 -8.51
C ILE A 3 14.18 18.52 -7.24
N THR A 4 12.89 18.14 -7.33
CA THR A 4 12.13 17.58 -6.20
C THR A 4 12.74 16.28 -5.69
N ILE A 5 13.13 15.39 -6.60
CA ILE A 5 13.80 14.13 -6.25
C ILE A 5 15.14 14.40 -5.58
N VAL A 6 15.93 15.34 -6.11
CA VAL A 6 17.24 15.72 -5.56
C VAL A 6 17.10 16.31 -4.16
N ILE A 7 16.13 17.21 -3.94
CA ILE A 7 15.87 17.80 -2.62
C ILE A 7 15.45 16.72 -1.62
N LEU A 8 14.54 15.81 -1.98
CA LEU A 8 14.11 14.76 -1.04
C LEU A 8 15.22 13.75 -0.75
N PHE A 9 16.02 13.39 -1.76
CA PHE A 9 17.19 12.56 -1.56
C PHE A 9 18.17 13.20 -0.57
N ALA A 10 18.46 14.49 -0.76
CA ALA A 10 19.30 15.26 0.15
C ALA A 10 18.71 15.32 1.57
N VAL A 11 17.43 15.64 1.73
CA VAL A 11 16.78 15.75 3.05
C VAL A 11 16.74 14.41 3.80
N CYS A 12 16.62 13.28 3.09
CA CYS A 12 16.61 11.96 3.73
C CYS A 12 18.00 11.46 4.12
N TRP A 13 19.03 11.80 3.35
CA TRP A 13 20.39 11.31 3.56
C TRP A 13 21.24 12.25 4.43
N LEU A 14 20.98 13.56 4.37
CA LEU A 14 21.71 14.56 5.13
C LEU A 14 21.74 14.29 6.65
N PRO A 15 20.63 13.92 7.33
CA PRO A 15 20.62 13.70 8.77
C PRO A 15 21.58 12.60 9.21
N ILE A 16 21.65 11.48 8.48
CA ILE A 16 22.52 10.36 8.82
C ILE A 16 23.99 10.67 8.53
N HIS A 17 24.28 11.41 7.47
CA HIS A 17 25.65 11.87 7.20
C HIS A 17 26.13 12.86 8.25
N ILE A 18 25.30 13.83 8.63
CA ILE A 18 25.61 14.78 9.70
C ILE A 18 25.83 14.02 11.02
N PHE A 19 24.95 13.07 11.36
CA PHE A 19 25.10 12.27 12.57
C PHE A 19 26.42 11.49 12.58
N ASN A 20 26.75 10.80 11.49
CA ASN A 20 28.00 10.05 11.38
C ASN A 20 29.24 10.94 11.50
N ILE A 21 29.22 12.14 10.89
CA ILE A 21 30.31 13.12 11.01
C ILE A 21 30.46 13.58 12.47
N ILE A 22 29.36 13.91 13.14
CA ILE A 22 29.39 14.34 14.56
C ILE A 22 29.97 13.25 15.44
N VAL A 23 29.55 11.99 15.25
CA VAL A 23 30.06 10.85 16.03
C VAL A 23 31.55 10.60 15.77
N TRP A 24 32.01 10.83 14.54
CA TRP A 24 33.41 10.64 14.17
C TRP A 24 34.32 11.69 14.81
N PHE A 25 33.92 12.98 14.80
CA PHE A 25 34.70 14.07 15.40
C PHE A 25 34.52 14.19 16.92
N PHE A 26 33.33 13.88 17.43
CA PHE A 26 32.96 14.01 18.83
C PHE A 26 32.32 12.71 19.32
N PRO A 27 33.14 11.68 19.62
CA PRO A 27 32.61 10.41 20.10
C PRO A 27 31.82 10.64 21.40
N PRO A 28 30.56 10.20 21.46
CA PRO A 28 29.68 10.47 22.59
C PRO A 28 30.22 9.76 23.83
N ASN A 29 30.42 10.52 24.90
CA ASN A 29 30.84 9.96 26.18
C ASN A 29 29.62 9.42 26.94
N ILE A 30 29.11 8.29 26.45
CA ILE A 30 27.86 7.62 26.86
C ILE A 30 27.82 7.25 28.35
N ASN A 31 28.97 7.16 29.02
CA ASN A 31 29.06 6.83 30.44
C ASN A 31 28.85 8.04 31.38
N LYS A 32 28.85 9.29 30.87
CA LYS A 32 28.75 10.49 31.73
C LYS A 32 27.33 10.91 32.09
N SER A 33 26.33 10.63 31.24
CA SER A 33 24.95 11.06 31.50
C SER A 33 23.94 10.22 30.74
N LYS A 34 22.91 9.75 31.45
CA LYS A 34 21.76 9.02 30.87
C LYS A 34 21.01 9.86 29.83
N THR A 35 20.98 11.19 29.99
CA THR A 35 20.35 12.10 29.04
C THR A 35 21.10 12.13 27.71
N LEU A 36 22.44 12.18 27.74
CA LEU A 36 23.26 12.16 26.52
C LEU A 36 23.11 10.83 25.76
N TYR A 37 23.05 9.72 26.49
CA TYR A 37 22.79 8.41 25.90
C TYR A 37 21.42 8.36 25.19
N MET A 38 20.36 8.84 25.85
CA MET A 38 19.01 8.86 25.26
C MET A 38 18.93 9.75 24.02
N THR A 39 19.54 10.94 24.05
CA THR A 39 19.60 11.83 22.87
C THR A 39 20.36 11.16 21.73
N TYR A 40 21.50 10.53 22.00
CA TYR A 40 22.26 9.79 20.99
C TYR A 40 21.43 8.69 20.34
N VAL A 41 20.80 7.84 21.15
CA VAL A 41 19.97 6.73 20.68
C VAL A 41 18.79 7.25 19.85
N PHE A 42 18.08 8.27 20.35
CA PHE A 42 16.95 8.87 19.64
C PHE A 42 17.38 9.47 18.29
N SER A 43 18.45 10.26 18.27
CA SER A 43 18.98 10.86 17.04
C SER A 43 19.47 9.81 16.04
N TYR A 44 20.08 8.72 16.50
CA TYR A 44 20.47 7.59 15.66
C TYR A 44 19.26 6.93 15.01
N PHE A 45 18.26 6.52 15.82
CA PHE A 45 17.05 5.88 15.32
C PHE A 45 16.26 6.80 14.38
N PHE A 46 16.13 8.08 14.72
CA PHE A 46 15.45 9.05 13.89
C PHE A 46 16.14 9.24 12.54
N SER A 47 17.47 9.42 12.54
CA SER A 47 18.25 9.58 11.30
C SER A 47 18.20 8.33 10.42
N HIS A 48 18.28 7.15 11.03
CA HIS A 48 18.17 5.88 10.33
C HIS A 48 16.77 5.65 9.75
N PHE A 49 15.72 5.99 10.50
CA PHE A 49 14.34 5.92 10.04
C PHE A 49 14.09 6.84 8.85
N LEU A 50 14.64 8.06 8.90
CA LEU A 50 14.48 9.05 7.84
C LEU A 50 15.22 8.65 6.55
N SER A 51 16.39 8.02 6.66
CA SER A 51 17.11 7.44 5.52
C SER A 51 16.33 6.27 4.90
N MET A 52 15.78 5.36 5.70
CA MET A 52 14.97 4.24 5.21
C MET A 52 13.65 4.70 4.57
N SER A 53 13.11 5.85 5.01
CA SER A 53 11.92 6.47 4.43
C SER A 53 12.09 6.95 2.99
N HIS A 54 13.34 7.02 2.49
CA HIS A 54 13.64 7.27 1.07
C HIS A 54 12.85 6.34 0.13
N SER A 55 12.60 5.10 0.54
CA SER A 55 11.80 4.13 -0.22
C SER A 55 10.30 4.49 -0.28
N PHE A 56 9.75 5.04 0.80
CA PHE A 56 8.35 5.48 0.92
C PHE A 56 8.05 6.80 0.21
N ILE A 57 9.10 7.59 -0.02
CA ILE A 57 9.02 8.86 -0.71
C ILE A 57 8.69 8.70 -2.20
N ASN A 58 9.02 7.55 -2.80
CA ASN A 58 8.77 7.30 -4.21
C ASN A 58 7.28 7.50 -4.59
N PRO A 59 6.29 6.83 -3.94
CA PRO A 59 4.87 7.12 -4.13
C PRO A 59 4.46 8.57 -3.89
N PHE A 60 5.07 9.27 -2.92
CA PHE A 60 4.77 10.68 -2.62
C PHE A 60 5.24 11.61 -3.73
N VAL A 61 6.46 11.40 -4.25
CA VAL A 61 7.01 12.18 -5.37
C VAL A 61 6.15 12.00 -6.62
N TYR A 62 5.77 10.76 -6.95
CA TYR A 62 4.90 10.49 -8.09
C TYR A 62 3.46 10.99 -7.87
N GLY A 63 2.94 10.85 -6.65
CA GLY A 63 1.58 11.24 -6.27
C GLY A 63 1.37 12.75 -6.17
N PHE A 64 2.39 13.53 -5.80
CA PHE A 64 2.26 14.98 -5.69
C PHE A 64 2.50 15.70 -7.03
N MET A 65 3.31 15.11 -7.92
CA MET A 65 3.85 15.83 -9.07
C MET A 65 3.28 15.39 -10.42
N SER A 66 2.57 14.27 -10.48
CA SER A 66 1.91 13.81 -11.69
C SER A 66 0.40 13.69 -11.48
N GLU A 67 -0.36 14.65 -12.04
CA GLU A 67 -1.83 14.56 -12.19
C GLU A 67 -2.23 13.21 -12.84
N ASN A 68 -1.42 12.74 -13.79
CA ASN A 68 -1.61 11.45 -14.46
C ASN A 68 -1.44 10.26 -13.49
N PHE A 69 -0.52 10.36 -12.53
CA PHE A 69 -0.32 9.31 -11.52
C PHE A 69 -1.44 9.31 -10.47
N LYS A 70 -1.94 10.49 -10.05
CA LYS A 70 -3.13 10.62 -9.19
C LYS A 70 -4.37 10.04 -9.86
N LEU A 71 -4.49 10.16 -11.18
CA LEU A 71 -5.56 9.54 -11.95
C LEU A 71 -5.42 8.01 -11.96
N SER A 72 -4.21 7.48 -12.17
CA SER A 72 -3.92 6.03 -12.14
C SER A 72 -4.05 5.40 -10.75
N LEU A 73 -3.31 5.87 -9.74
CA LEU A 73 -3.90 6.39 -8.50
C LEU A 73 -5.31 5.96 -8.07
N ARG A 74 -6.21 6.91 -8.30
CA ARG A 74 -7.65 6.80 -8.10
C ARG A 74 -8.24 5.63 -8.88
N ARG A 75 -7.86 5.38 -10.13
CA ARG A 75 -8.37 4.22 -10.90
C ARG A 75 -8.03 2.88 -10.24
N LEU A 76 -6.81 2.71 -9.72
CA LEU A 76 -6.39 1.51 -9.00
C LEU A 76 -7.17 1.36 -7.68
N LEU A 77 -7.27 2.43 -6.90
CA LEU A 77 -8.03 2.44 -5.65
C LEU A 77 -9.53 2.23 -5.86
N THR A 78 -10.08 2.73 -6.97
CA THR A 78 -11.48 2.54 -7.34
C THR A 78 -11.70 1.12 -7.87
N ARG A 79 -10.73 0.50 -8.56
CA ARG A 79 -10.75 -0.93 -8.90
C ARG A 79 -10.66 -1.84 -7.68
N MET A 80 -9.90 -1.47 -6.65
CA MET A 80 -9.90 -2.20 -5.38
C MET A 80 -11.22 -2.06 -4.61
N ARG A 81 -11.98 -0.99 -4.87
CA ARG A 81 -13.38 -0.81 -4.43
C ARG A 81 -14.42 -1.36 -5.41
N TYR A 82 -14.00 -1.81 -6.59
CA TYR A 82 -14.89 -2.35 -7.60
C TYR A 82 -15.13 -3.82 -7.26
N LYS A 83 -16.18 -4.08 -6.48
CA LYS A 83 -16.88 -5.36 -6.56
C LYS A 83 -17.18 -5.55 -8.06
N PRO A 84 -16.78 -6.65 -8.72
CA PRO A 84 -17.13 -6.84 -10.11
C PRO A 84 -18.65 -6.75 -10.21
N ARG A 85 -19.17 -5.70 -10.86
CA ARG A 85 -20.52 -5.79 -11.41
C ARG A 85 -20.40 -6.90 -12.44
N LEU A 86 -20.97 -8.07 -12.12
CA LEU A 86 -21.28 -9.04 -13.15
C LEU A 86 -22.00 -8.27 -14.25
N THR A 87 -21.50 -8.41 -15.46
CA THR A 87 -22.17 -7.80 -16.61
C THR A 87 -23.59 -8.34 -16.68
N ASP A 88 -24.56 -7.55 -17.14
CA ASP A 88 -25.98 -7.97 -17.19
C ASP A 88 -26.13 -9.33 -17.92
N THR A 89 -25.29 -9.56 -18.93
CA THR A 89 -25.19 -10.84 -19.66
C THR A 89 -24.72 -12.03 -18.82
N GLU A 90 -23.89 -11.82 -17.80
CA GLU A 90 -23.48 -12.88 -16.87
C GLU A 90 -24.53 -13.12 -15.78
N MET A 91 -25.25 -12.06 -15.37
CA MET A 91 -26.40 -12.17 -14.48
C MET A 91 -27.52 -12.99 -15.13
N ASP A 92 -27.86 -12.69 -16.39
CA ASP A 92 -28.85 -13.45 -17.17
C ASP A 92 -28.47 -14.93 -17.31
N LYS A 93 -27.17 -15.23 -17.46
CA LYS A 93 -26.68 -16.61 -17.52
C LYS A 93 -26.81 -17.35 -16.19
N LEU A 94 -26.57 -16.68 -15.08
CA LEU A 94 -26.75 -17.27 -13.74
C LEU A 94 -28.23 -17.50 -13.45
N GLU A 95 -29.10 -16.56 -13.80
CA GLU A 95 -30.54 -16.70 -13.65
C GLU A 95 -31.10 -17.81 -14.55
N ALA A 96 -30.61 -17.93 -15.79
CA ALA A 96 -30.97 -19.03 -16.68
C ALA A 96 -30.48 -20.40 -16.16
N LEU A 97 -29.29 -20.48 -15.56
CA LEU A 97 -28.76 -21.71 -14.97
C LEU A 97 -29.55 -22.14 -13.73
N GLU A 98 -29.90 -21.19 -12.87
CA GLU A 98 -30.71 -21.45 -11.68
C GLU A 98 -32.13 -21.89 -12.05
N THR A 99 -32.72 -21.25 -13.05
CA THR A 99 -34.04 -21.63 -13.59
C THR A 99 -34.01 -23.03 -14.22
N SER A 100 -32.95 -23.38 -14.95
CA SER A 100 -32.76 -24.71 -15.54
C SER A 100 -32.57 -25.79 -14.49
N HIS A 101 -31.85 -25.51 -13.40
CA HIS A 101 -31.66 -26.46 -12.31
C HIS A 101 -32.98 -26.75 -11.58
N ASN A 102 -33.73 -25.71 -11.23
CA ASN A 102 -34.99 -25.83 -10.50
C ASN A 102 -36.07 -26.55 -11.33
N THR A 103 -36.15 -26.28 -12.63
CA THR A 103 -37.06 -27.00 -13.53
C THR A 103 -36.69 -28.47 -13.69
N GLN A 104 -35.39 -28.80 -13.72
CA GLN A 104 -34.94 -30.19 -13.81
C GLN A 104 -35.24 -30.97 -12.52
N GLU A 105 -35.11 -30.36 -11.34
CA GLU A 105 -35.50 -31.00 -10.07
C GLU A 105 -37.01 -31.24 -9.99
N LEU A 106 -37.83 -30.26 -10.36
CA LEU A 106 -39.29 -30.41 -10.39
C LEU A 106 -39.72 -31.52 -11.35
N SER A 107 -39.05 -31.65 -12.49
CA SER A 107 -39.29 -32.72 -13.46
C SER A 107 -38.96 -34.10 -12.88
N ARG A 108 -37.86 -34.20 -12.14
CA ARG A 108 -37.45 -35.44 -11.45
C ARG A 108 -38.47 -35.83 -10.38
N LEU A 109 -38.89 -34.91 -9.52
CA LEU A 109 -39.86 -35.18 -8.47
C LEU A 109 -41.22 -35.61 -9.03
N ASN A 110 -41.73 -34.93 -10.06
CA ASN A 110 -42.98 -35.33 -10.73
C ASN A 110 -42.88 -36.71 -11.38
N SER A 111 -41.71 -37.08 -11.92
CA SER A 111 -41.49 -38.41 -12.49
C SER A 111 -41.46 -39.53 -11.45
N LEU A 112 -41.07 -39.22 -10.20
CA LEU A 112 -41.10 -40.17 -9.08
C LEU A 112 -42.51 -40.36 -8.53
N ILE A 113 -43.29 -39.28 -8.41
CA ILE A 113 -44.69 -39.33 -7.97
C ILE A 113 -45.54 -40.14 -8.96
N LYS A 114 -45.31 -40.01 -10.26
CA LYS A 114 -46.09 -40.71 -11.30
C LYS A 114 -45.78 -42.21 -11.42
N ARG A 115 -44.69 -42.70 -10.82
CA ARG A 115 -44.31 -44.12 -10.81
C ARG A 115 -44.84 -44.88 -9.59
N ASN A 116 -45.43 -44.17 -8.62
CA ASN A 116 -46.02 -44.73 -7.41
C ASN A 116 -47.54 -44.66 -7.50
#